data_AF-A0A1E5JXJ7-F1
#
_entry.id   AF-A0A1E5JXJ7-F1
#
_cell.length_a   1.000
_cell.length_b   1.000
_cell.length_c   1.000
_cell.angle_alpha   90.00
_cell.angle_beta   90.00
_cell.angle_gamma   90.00
#
_symmetry.space_group_name_H-M   'P 1'
#
loop_
_entity.id
_entity.type
_entity.pdbx_description
1 polymer ?
#
loop_
_entity_poly.entity_id
_entity_poly.type
_entity_poly.pdbx_seq_one_letter_code
_entity_poly.pdbx_strand_id
1 'polypeptide(L)'
;MRTDVLNDIHSERNRQTYKWGKQVHAYAVWLTILIEEVGEVAQAIQKGSVASKDTDASDLYTELIQVAAVATAIAEQVKENE
;
A
#
# COMPACT_ATOMS: atom_id res chain seq x y z
N MET A 1 -16.92 4.11 10.23
CA MET A 1 -16.42 2.99 9.42
C MET A 1 -15.77 3.46 8.12
N ARG A 2 -16.51 3.94 7.09
CA ARG A 2 -15.87 4.43 5.83
C ARG A 2 -14.88 5.58 6.08
N THR A 3 -15.28 6.57 6.87
CA THR A 3 -14.43 7.72 7.21
C THR A 3 -13.17 7.28 7.93
N ASP A 4 -13.27 6.28 8.82
CA ASP A 4 -12.12 5.75 9.57
C ASP A 4 -11.12 5.09 8.61
N VAL A 5 -11.59 4.25 7.68
CA VAL A 5 -10.74 3.65 6.63
C VAL A 5 -10.01 4.72 5.80
N LEU A 6 -10.71 5.79 5.40
CA LEU A 6 -10.08 6.88 4.64
C LEU A 6 -9.04 7.64 5.47
N ASN A 7 -9.29 7.83 6.77
CA ASN A 7 -8.32 8.44 7.68
C ASN A 7 -7.08 7.54 7.89
N ASP A 8 -7.26 6.23 7.93
CA ASP A 8 -6.17 5.26 8.04
C ASP A 8 -5.30 5.27 6.78
N ILE A 9 -5.91 5.31 5.58
CA ILE A 9 -5.19 5.48 4.30
C ILE A 9 -4.39 6.78 4.30
N HIS A 10 -5.01 7.89 4.74
CA HIS A 10 -4.32 9.17 4.81
C HIS A 10 -3.14 9.14 5.80
N SER A 11 -3.34 8.51 6.96
CA SER A 11 -2.30 8.36 7.98
C SER A 11 -1.13 7.51 7.49
N GLU A 12 -1.41 6.40 6.80
CA GLU A 12 -0.38 5.56 6.20
C GLU A 12 0.38 6.28 5.08
N ARG A 13 -0.32 7.01 4.20
CA ARG A 13 0.32 7.83 3.16
C ARG A 13 1.25 8.89 3.76
N ASN A 14 0.85 9.52 4.87
CA ASN A 14 1.71 10.44 5.62
C ASN A 14 2.93 9.72 6.22
N ARG A 15 2.75 8.52 6.81
CA ARG A 15 3.84 7.71 7.36
C ARG A 15 4.86 7.32 6.29
N GLN A 16 4.41 6.88 5.11
CA GLN A 16 5.27 6.55 3.97
C GLN A 16 6.04 7.78 3.48
N THR A 17 5.38 8.94 3.41
CA THR A 17 6.02 10.21 3.06
C THR A 17 7.06 10.63 4.09
N TYR A 18 6.80 10.44 5.38
CA TYR A 18 7.77 10.70 6.43
C TYR A 18 8.98 9.75 6.32
N LYS A 19 8.74 8.47 6.05
CA LYS A 19 9.79 7.45 5.96
C LYS A 19 10.70 7.63 4.73
N TRP A 20 10.12 7.98 3.59
CA TRP A 20 10.81 7.96 2.29
C TRP A 20 10.92 9.34 1.62
N GLY A 21 10.29 10.38 2.16
CA GLY A 21 10.16 11.68 1.52
C GLY A 21 9.12 11.69 0.38
N LYS A 22 9.08 12.81 -0.37
CA LYS A 22 8.27 12.90 -1.60
C LYS A 22 8.86 11.97 -2.65
N GLN A 23 8.05 11.01 -3.09
CA GLN A 23 8.42 10.02 -4.09
C GLN A 23 7.85 10.44 -5.44
N VAL A 24 8.69 10.44 -6.48
CA VAL A 24 8.29 10.65 -7.87
C VAL A 24 9.00 9.60 -8.72
N HIS A 25 8.23 8.72 -9.36
CA HIS A 25 8.77 7.56 -10.07
C HIS A 25 8.18 7.44 -11.48
N ALA A 26 8.87 6.69 -12.35
CA ALA A 26 8.27 6.23 -13.59
C ALA A 26 7.11 5.26 -13.29
N TYR A 27 6.06 5.25 -14.12
CA TYR A 27 4.87 4.42 -13.86
C TYR A 27 5.16 2.92 -13.76
N ALA A 28 6.19 2.42 -14.45
CA ALA A 28 6.62 1.03 -14.31
C ALA A 28 7.15 0.73 -12.90
N VAL A 29 7.90 1.66 -12.28
CA VAL A 29 8.39 1.52 -10.90
C VAL A 29 7.23 1.60 -9.92
N TRP A 30 6.30 2.52 -10.13
CA TRP A 30 5.08 2.59 -9.34
C TRP A 30 4.25 1.31 -9.38
N LEU A 31 4.11 0.70 -10.56
CA LEU A 31 3.42 -0.58 -10.70
C LEU A 31 4.13 -1.68 -9.91
N THR A 32 5.47 -1.74 -9.94
CA THR A 32 6.23 -2.70 -9.14
C THR A 32 5.93 -2.55 -7.65
N ILE A 33 5.99 -1.32 -7.11
CA ILE A 33 5.72 -1.05 -5.69
C ILE A 33 4.28 -1.43 -5.33
N LEU A 34 3.31 -1.07 -6.18
CA LEU A 34 1.90 -1.43 -5.94
C LEU A 34 1.68 -2.95 -5.91
N ILE A 35 2.34 -3.70 -6.80
CA ILE A 35 2.21 -5.15 -6.87
C ILE A 35 2.90 -5.84 -5.69
N GLU A 36 3.96 -5.26 -5.15
CA GLU A 36 4.60 -5.73 -3.91
C GLU A 36 3.59 -5.72 -2.74
N GLU A 37 2.93 -4.59 -2.49
CA GLU A 37 1.91 -4.45 -1.44
C GLU A 37 0.70 -5.39 -1.68
N VAL A 38 0.28 -5.58 -2.94
CA VAL A 38 -0.78 -6.56 -3.29
C VAL A 38 -0.33 -7.99 -2.96
N GLY A 39 0.97 -8.28 -3.13
CA GLY A 39 1.57 -9.53 -2.71
C GLY A 39 1.52 -9.74 -1.20
N GLU A 40 1.68 -8.69 -0.41
CA GLU A 40 1.55 -8.75 1.07
C GLU A 40 0.08 -8.99 1.47
N VAL A 41 -0.89 -8.37 0.81
CA VAL A 41 -2.32 -8.69 0.97
C VAL A 41 -2.59 -10.18 0.67
N ALA A 42 -2.05 -10.71 -0.42
CA ALA A 42 -2.23 -12.12 -0.77
C ALA A 42 -1.66 -13.05 0.30
N GLN A 43 -0.49 -12.72 0.86
CA GLN A 43 0.13 -13.45 1.95
C GLN A 43 -0.71 -13.37 3.25
N ALA A 44 -1.22 -12.19 3.59
CA ALA A 44 -2.09 -12.00 4.76
C ALA A 44 -3.40 -12.80 4.65
N ILE A 45 -4.01 -12.88 3.46
CA ILE A 45 -5.21 -13.71 3.20
C ILE A 45 -4.89 -15.21 3.35
N GLN A 46 -3.71 -15.64 2.89
CA GLN A 46 -3.30 -17.05 2.92
C GLN A 46 -2.80 -17.51 4.29
N LYS A 47 -2.65 -16.60 5.26
CA LYS A 47 -2.20 -16.89 6.62
C LYS A 47 -3.09 -17.96 7.26
N GLY A 48 -2.51 -19.08 7.65
CA GLY A 48 -3.24 -20.23 8.22
C GLY A 48 -3.77 -21.25 7.21
N SER A 49 -3.53 -21.05 5.91
CA SER A 49 -3.79 -22.06 4.88
C SER A 49 -2.59 -23.00 4.66
N VAL A 50 -2.79 -24.08 3.92
CA VAL A 50 -1.70 -24.98 3.47
C VAL A 50 -0.65 -24.29 2.59
N ALA A 51 -0.98 -23.12 2.02
CA ALA A 51 -0.08 -22.29 1.23
C ALA A 51 0.60 -21.18 2.05
N SER A 52 0.35 -21.10 3.36
CA SER A 52 0.96 -20.12 4.26
C SER A 52 2.48 -20.25 4.24
N LYS A 53 3.17 -19.14 4.02
CA LYS A 53 4.63 -19.02 4.14
C LYS A 53 4.95 -18.08 5.30
N ASP A 54 6.13 -18.21 5.88
CA ASP A 54 6.67 -17.17 6.76
C ASP A 54 6.83 -15.89 5.94
N THR A 55 6.26 -14.80 6.44
CA THR A 55 6.11 -13.53 5.72
C THR A 55 6.17 -12.37 6.72
N ASP A 56 6.69 -11.24 6.26
CA ASP A 56 6.67 -9.97 6.98
C ASP A 56 5.29 -9.28 6.91
N ALA A 57 4.34 -9.84 6.15
CA ALA A 57 2.98 -9.33 6.06
C ALA A 57 2.29 -9.28 7.44
N SER A 58 1.71 -8.13 7.72
CA SER A 58 0.92 -7.77 8.89
C SER A 58 -0.46 -8.47 8.86
N ASP A 59 -1.46 -7.89 9.51
CA ASP A 59 -2.84 -8.33 9.31
C ASP A 59 -3.44 -7.77 8.01
N LEU A 60 -4.48 -8.45 7.52
CA LEU A 60 -5.14 -8.12 6.25
C LEU A 60 -5.59 -6.67 6.16
N TYR A 61 -6.07 -6.07 7.25
CA TYR A 61 -6.55 -4.70 7.21
C TYR A 61 -5.38 -3.74 6.98
N THR A 62 -4.28 -3.90 7.71
CA THR A 62 -3.07 -3.09 7.51
C THR A 62 -2.54 -3.18 6.08
N GLU A 63 -2.47 -4.37 5.50
CA GLU A 63 -1.98 -4.53 4.11
C GLU A 63 -2.89 -3.87 3.07
N LEU A 64 -4.21 -3.95 3.25
CA LEU A 64 -5.16 -3.24 2.40
C LEU A 64 -5.00 -1.71 2.49
N ILE A 65 -4.68 -1.20 3.68
CA ILE A 65 -4.41 0.23 3.89
C ILE A 65 -3.11 0.64 3.17
N GLN A 66 -2.05 -0.17 3.22
CA GLN A 66 -0.79 0.11 2.52
C GLN A 66 -0.97 0.12 1.00
N VAL A 67 -1.66 -0.86 0.42
CA VAL A 67 -2.01 -0.89 -1.02
C VAL A 67 -2.73 0.39 -1.43
N ALA A 68 -3.76 0.80 -0.66
CA ALA A 68 -4.52 2.00 -0.95
C ALA A 68 -3.68 3.28 -0.82
N ALA A 69 -2.74 3.33 0.13
CA ALA A 69 -1.83 4.46 0.29
C ALA A 69 -0.86 4.58 -0.90
N VAL A 70 -0.34 3.47 -1.43
CA VAL A 70 0.50 3.47 -2.63
C VAL A 70 -0.30 3.91 -3.87
N ALA A 71 -1.52 3.37 -4.07
CA ALA A 71 -2.39 3.80 -5.16
C ALA A 71 -2.71 5.32 -5.09
N THR A 72 -2.89 5.84 -3.86
CA THR A 72 -3.07 7.28 -3.62
C THR A 72 -1.83 8.07 -4.05
N ALA A 73 -0.63 7.63 -3.69
CA ALA A 73 0.62 8.28 -4.08
C ALA A 73 0.80 8.36 -5.62
N ILE A 74 0.40 7.29 -6.33
CA ILE A 74 0.43 7.27 -7.79
C ILE A 74 -0.55 8.29 -8.36
N ALA A 75 -1.78 8.33 -7.83
CA ALA A 75 -2.81 9.28 -8.27
C ALA A 75 -2.41 10.73 -7.97
N GLU A 76 -1.77 11.01 -6.84
CA GLU A 76 -1.18 12.32 -6.50
C GLU A 76 -0.19 12.75 -7.59
N GLN A 77 0.78 11.90 -7.95
CA GLN A 77 1.74 12.23 -9.01
C GLN A 77 1.07 12.44 -10.38
N VAL A 78 0.08 11.60 -10.74
CA VAL A 78 -0.68 11.79 -11.99
C VAL A 78 -1.35 13.17 -11.99
N LYS A 79 -1.98 13.55 -10.89
CA LYS A 79 -2.67 14.83 -10.74
C LYS A 79 -1.72 16.03 -10.76
N GLU A 80 -0.53 15.89 -10.19
CA GLU A 80 0.52 16.93 -10.21
C GLU A 80 1.12 17.15 -11.61
N ASN A 81 1.00 16.16 -12.51
CA ASN A 81 1.52 16.22 -13.89
C ASN A 81 0.50 16.71 -14.92
N GLU A 82 -0.75 16.94 -14.51
CA GLU A 82 -1.80 17.59 -15.32
C GLU A 82 -1.63 19.12 -15.33
#